data_AF-A0A966IV23-F1
#
_entry.id   AF-A0A966IV23-F1
#
_cell.length_a   1.000
_cell.length_b   1.000
_cell.length_c   1.000
_cell.angle_alpha   90.00
_cell.angle_beta   90.00
_cell.angle_gamma   90.00
#
_symmetry.space_group_name_H-M   'P 1'
#
loop_
_entity.id
_entity.type
_entity.pdbx_description
1 polymer ?
#
loop_
_entity_poly.entity_id
_entity_poly.type
_entity_poly.pdbx_seq_one_letter_code
_entity_poly.pdbx_strand_id
1 'polypeptide(L)'
;KHASKASPTLHLPCVFSQEAVRAADTSCEVATDGSLNCQGYGSLVSVTATFGMAAAGWVINQIATEKVSHTAKMRYNSRLRSAHNAD
;
A
#
# COMPACT_ATOMS: atom_id res chain seq x y z
N LYS A 1 -4.00 31.96 -22.52
CA LYS A 1 -3.77 31.61 -21.11
C LYS A 1 -4.47 30.28 -20.86
N HIS A 2 -3.75 29.16 -20.85
CA HIS A 2 -4.36 27.83 -20.64
C HIS A 2 -4.50 27.59 -19.14
N ALA A 3 -5.73 27.70 -18.62
CA ALA A 3 -6.04 27.24 -17.28
C ALA A 3 -5.95 25.71 -17.26
N SER A 4 -5.01 25.15 -16.49
CA SER A 4 -4.90 23.71 -16.30
C SER A 4 -6.13 23.20 -15.56
N LYS A 5 -6.97 22.44 -16.26
CA LYS A 5 -8.09 21.70 -15.65
C LYS A 5 -7.49 20.73 -14.61
N ALA A 6 -7.93 20.82 -13.36
CA ALA A 6 -7.44 19.96 -12.29
C ALA A 6 -7.60 18.48 -12.67
N SER A 7 -6.52 17.71 -12.55
CA SER A 7 -6.53 16.28 -12.86
C SER A 7 -7.51 15.54 -11.93
N PRO A 8 -8.27 14.55 -12.44
CA PRO A 8 -9.18 13.77 -11.63
C PRO A 8 -8.42 13.01 -10.53
N THR A 9 -9.00 12.97 -9.33
CA THR A 9 -8.47 12.23 -8.17
C THR A 9 -8.70 10.74 -8.34
N LEU A 10 -7.68 9.91 -8.11
CA LEU A 10 -7.79 8.44 -8.24
C LEU A 10 -8.48 7.76 -7.04
N HIS A 11 -8.65 8.45 -5.91
CA HIS A 11 -9.20 7.89 -4.67
C HIS A 11 -8.48 6.63 -4.16
N LEU A 12 -7.20 6.47 -4.49
CA LEU A 12 -6.34 5.39 -4.01
C LEU A 12 -5.41 5.92 -2.92
N PRO A 13 -5.43 5.34 -1.71
CA PRO A 13 -4.48 5.67 -0.65
C PRO A 13 -3.08 5.18 -1.03
N CYS A 14 -2.09 6.06 -0.96
CA CYS A 14 -0.71 5.76 -1.33
C CYS A 14 0.25 6.25 -0.24
N VAL A 15 1.24 5.43 0.09
CA VAL A 15 2.39 5.84 0.92
C VAL A 15 3.51 6.26 -0.02
N PHE A 16 4.02 7.48 0.14
CA PHE A 16 5.08 8.04 -0.71
C PHE A 16 6.06 8.88 0.12
N SER A 17 7.29 9.03 -0.39
CA SER A 17 8.27 9.99 0.15
C SER A 17 8.23 11.26 -0.68
N GLN A 18 8.39 12.42 -0.04
CA GLN A 18 8.68 13.68 -0.73
C GLN A 18 10.18 13.88 -1.00
N GLU A 19 11.03 12.97 -0.51
CA GLU A 19 12.46 12.99 -0.78
C GLU A 19 12.74 12.79 -2.28
N ALA A 20 13.66 13.58 -2.82
CA ALA A 20 14.06 13.47 -4.22
C ALA A 20 14.77 12.14 -4.46
N VAL A 21 14.37 11.43 -5.52
CA VAL A 21 14.97 10.15 -5.89
C VAL A 21 16.40 10.38 -6.38
N ARG A 22 17.37 9.72 -5.74
CA ARG A 22 18.78 9.80 -6.15
C ARG A 22 19.09 8.72 -7.18
N ALA A 23 19.63 9.12 -8.32
CA ALA A 23 20.19 8.19 -9.30
C ALA A 23 21.46 7.53 -8.75
N ALA A 24 21.81 6.35 -9.29
CA ALA A 24 23.10 5.73 -9.01
C ALA A 24 24.25 6.65 -9.41
N ASP A 25 25.31 6.67 -8.60
CA ASP A 25 26.51 7.45 -8.90
C ASP A 25 27.24 6.86 -10.11
N THR A 26 27.89 7.70 -10.91
CA THR A 26 28.52 7.29 -12.17
C THR A 26 29.69 6.32 -11.98
N SER A 27 30.27 6.23 -10.78
CA SER A 27 31.32 5.26 -10.46
C SER A 27 30.79 3.85 -10.25
N CYS A 28 29.49 3.68 -10.01
CA CYS A 28 28.87 2.37 -9.92
C CYS A 28 28.58 1.91 -11.35
N GLU A 29 29.43 1.04 -11.91
CA GLU A 29 29.19 0.35 -13.19
C GLU A 29 28.04 -0.66 -13.07
N VAL A 30 26.84 -0.18 -12.75
CA VAL A 30 25.64 -1.01 -12.67
C VAL A 30 25.14 -1.21 -14.09
N ALA A 31 25.52 -2.33 -14.71
CA ALA A 31 24.84 -2.81 -15.90
C ALA A 31 23.37 -3.05 -15.54
N THR A 32 22.48 -2.15 -15.97
CA THR A 32 21.04 -2.31 -15.82
C THR A 32 20.57 -3.36 -16.83
N ASP A 33 20.49 -4.61 -16.41
CA ASP A 33 20.00 -5.74 -17.20
C ASP A 33 18.47 -5.74 -17.40
N GLY A 34 17.78 -4.71 -16.90
CA GLY A 34 16.32 -4.56 -17.00
C GLY A 34 15.53 -5.57 -16.15
N SER A 35 16.20 -6.31 -15.27
CA SER A 35 15.58 -7.28 -14.37
C SER A 35 14.90 -6.59 -13.18
N LEU A 36 13.95 -7.31 -12.56
CA LEU A 36 13.04 -6.87 -11.49
C LEU A 36 13.70 -6.50 -10.15
N ASN A 37 15.03 -6.34 -10.15
CA ASN A 37 15.80 -5.85 -9.03
C ASN A 37 15.48 -4.36 -8.77
N CYS A 38 16.40 -3.69 -8.10
CA CYS A 38 16.46 -2.25 -7.86
C CYS A 38 16.23 -1.33 -9.08
N GLN A 39 16.13 -1.82 -10.33
CA GLN A 39 15.94 -1.01 -11.56
C GLN A 39 16.89 0.20 -11.67
N GLY A 40 18.11 0.06 -11.16
CA GLY A 40 19.10 1.15 -11.10
C GLY A 40 18.97 2.10 -9.90
N TYR A 41 17.97 1.95 -9.04
CA TYR A 41 17.77 2.68 -7.79
C TYR A 41 18.15 1.84 -6.58
N GLY A 42 19.07 2.31 -5.73
CA GLY A 42 19.40 1.59 -4.49
C GLY A 42 18.18 1.35 -3.60
N SER A 43 18.11 0.18 -2.94
CA SER A 43 17.04 -0.15 -1.98
C SER A 43 17.64 -0.40 -0.60
N LEU A 44 17.08 0.28 0.41
CA LEU A 44 17.48 0.12 1.81
C LEU A 44 16.30 -0.41 2.61
N VAL A 45 16.55 -1.48 3.39
CA VAL A 45 15.53 -2.13 4.23
C VAL A 45 14.90 -1.13 5.19
N SER A 46 15.68 -0.16 5.71
CA SER A 46 15.17 0.88 6.60
C SER A 46 14.05 1.70 5.96
N VAL A 47 14.10 1.96 4.65
CA VAL A 47 13.10 2.72 3.89
C VAL A 47 11.93 1.84 3.48
N THR A 48 12.20 0.67 2.87
CA THR A 48 11.13 -0.20 2.37
C THR A 48 10.29 -0.79 3.51
N ALA A 49 10.92 -1.17 4.63
CA ALA A 49 10.21 -1.68 5.79
C ALA A 49 9.35 -0.61 6.47
N THR A 50 9.83 0.64 6.60
CA THR A 50 9.01 1.72 7.18
C THR A 50 7.83 2.06 6.30
N PHE A 51 8.01 2.08 4.98
CA PHE A 51 6.91 2.33 4.04
C PHE A 51 5.84 1.22 4.13
N GLY A 52 6.27 -0.04 4.20
CA GLY A 52 5.38 -1.18 4.43
C GLY A 52 4.65 -1.08 5.78
N MET A 53 5.35 -0.73 6.85
CA MET A 53 4.75 -0.54 8.18
C MET A 53 3.75 0.63 8.20
N ALA A 54 4.04 1.74 7.52
CA ALA A 54 3.11 2.87 7.39
C ALA A 54 1.84 2.47 6.64
N ALA A 55 1.97 1.71 5.54
CA ALA A 55 0.85 1.19 4.80
C ALA A 55 -0.01 0.22 5.64
N ALA A 56 0.64 -0.70 6.37
CA ALA A 56 -0.05 -1.61 7.27
C ALA A 56 -0.78 -0.87 8.39
N GLY A 57 -0.13 0.11 9.02
CA GLY A 57 -0.75 0.96 10.04
C GLY A 57 -1.98 1.70 9.51
N TRP A 58 -1.92 2.21 8.29
CA TRP A 58 -3.07 2.84 7.64
C TRP A 58 -4.24 1.85 7.47
N VAL A 59 -3.99 0.65 6.95
CA VAL A 59 -5.05 -0.37 6.76
C VAL A 59 -5.67 -0.78 8.10
N ILE A 60 -4.84 -1.01 9.12
CA ILE A 60 -5.32 -1.37 10.46
C ILE A 60 -6.23 -0.26 11.00
N ASN A 61 -5.85 1.00 10.85
CA ASN A 61 -6.67 2.13 11.27
C ASN A 61 -8.00 2.19 10.52
N GLN A 62 -8.02 1.90 9.22
CA GLN A 62 -9.27 1.83 8.46
C GLN A 62 -10.19 0.74 8.99
N ILE A 63 -9.69 -0.47 9.21
CA ILE A 63 -10.51 -1.59 9.69
C ILE A 63 -11.00 -1.34 11.11
N ALA A 64 -10.18 -0.72 11.97
CA ALA A 64 -10.55 -0.40 13.34
C ALA A 64 -11.62 0.71 13.42
N THR A 65 -11.62 1.64 12.48
CA THR A 65 -12.57 2.78 12.44
C THR A 65 -13.80 2.52 11.56
N GLU A 66 -13.73 1.52 10.67
CA GLU A 66 -14.85 1.12 9.83
C GLU A 66 -16.01 0.56 10.67
N LYS A 67 -17.19 1.17 10.51
CA LYS A 67 -18.43 0.65 11.10
C LYS A 67 -18.80 -0.64 10.38
N VAL A 68 -18.56 -1.78 11.05
CA VAL A 68 -19.02 -3.07 10.54
C VAL A 68 -20.53 -3.05 10.36
N SER A 69 -20.98 -3.22 9.10
CA SER A 69 -22.40 -3.25 8.74
C SER A 69 -23.16 -4.32 9.53
N HIS A 70 -24.35 -3.96 10.02
CA HIS A 70 -25.24 -4.87 10.74
C HIS A 70 -25.54 -6.14 9.92
N THR A 71 -25.70 -5.99 8.60
CA THR A 71 -25.92 -7.12 7.67
C THR A 71 -24.70 -8.04 7.59
N ALA A 72 -23.49 -7.48 7.62
CA ALA A 72 -22.26 -8.28 7.62
C ALA A 72 -22.11 -9.06 8.94
N LYS A 73 -22.41 -8.43 10.08
CA LYS A 73 -22.47 -9.10 11.39
C LYS A 73 -23.47 -10.25 11.42
N MET A 74 -24.69 -10.03 10.92
CA MET A 74 -25.74 -11.05 10.87
C MET A 74 -25.32 -12.26 10.04
N ARG A 75 -24.68 -12.05 8.88
CA ARG A 75 -24.16 -13.13 8.02
C ARG A 75 -23.01 -13.91 8.64
N TYR A 76 -22.11 -13.23 9.35
CA TYR A 76 -21.03 -13.90 10.07
C TYR A 76 -21.59 -14.79 11.19
N ASN A 77 -22.50 -14.25 12.01
CA ASN A 77 -23.13 -14.97 13.10
C ASN A 77 -23.97 -16.16 12.61
N SER A 78 -24.66 -16.05 11.46
CA SER A 78 -25.40 -17.18 10.90
C SER A 78 -24.49 -18.31 10.45
N ARG A 79 -23.34 -17.99 9.83
CA ARG A 79 -22.34 -18.99 9.41
C ARG A 79 -21.70 -19.70 10.59
N LEU A 80 -21.34 -18.97 11.65
CA LEU A 80 -20.83 -19.58 12.88
C LEU A 80 -21.82 -20.56 13.50
N ARG A 81 -23.11 -20.19 13.53
CA ARG A 81 -24.17 -21.08 14.03
C ARG A 81 -24.33 -22.33 13.16
N SER A 82 -24.26 -22.20 11.84
CA SER A 82 -24.31 -23.34 10.93
C SER A 82 -23.10 -24.27 11.09
N ALA A 83 -21.91 -23.72 11.36
CA ALA A 83 -20.72 -24.52 11.61
C ALA A 83 -20.80 -25.29 12.93
N HIS A 84 -21.30 -24.66 14.00
CA HIS A 84 -21.47 -25.31 15.30
C HIS A 84 -22.50 -26.45 15.29
N ASN A 85 -23.55 -26.33 14.47
CA ASN A 85 -24.60 -27.34 14.37
C ASN A 85 -24.28 -28.48 13.38
N ALA A 86 -23.13 -28.40 12.69
CA ALA A 86 -22.68 -29.42 11.73
C ALA A 86 -21.77 -30.47 12.38
N ASP A 87 -21.40 -30.27 13.64
CA ASP A 87 -20.75 -31.25 14.53
C ASP A 87 -21.81 -32.03 15.34
#